data_AF-A0A660W6J0-F1
#
_entry.id   AF-A0A660W6J0-F1
#
_cell.length_a   1.000
_cell.length_b   1.000
_cell.length_c   1.000
_cell.angle_alpha   90.00
_cell.angle_beta   90.00
_cell.angle_gamma   90.00
#
_symmetry.space_group_name_H-M   'P 1'
#
loop_
_entity.id
_entity.type
_entity.pdbx_description
1 polymer ?
#
loop_
_entity_poly.entity_id
_entity_poly.type
_entity_poly.pdbx_seq_one_letter_code
_entity_poly.pdbx_strand_id
1 'polypeptide(L)'
;MAKKEKSKEVAVKYEVTPPTGDINELLKIAVRTGANVETLERLFDLRERYRSEMAKERFLEDFSRLQAEMPEVVKDKLVRNKDGTPRYKYASLGNILKTIKPYLEKYGFSISFKAENKESGVKVTAILMHRDGHSEQSSFEVPIDPEAKMSETQKYGSALTYAKRYSLTSLLGINAEDDDDATGDEEVVIEELF
;
A
#
# COMPACT_ATOMS: atom_id res chain seq x y z
N MET A 1 58.86 20.43 -43.99
CA MET A 1 57.84 19.38 -44.15
C MET A 1 57.57 18.76 -42.78
N ALA A 2 56.48 19.18 -42.12
CA ALA A 2 56.11 18.74 -40.77
C ALA A 2 55.27 17.46 -40.86
N LYS A 3 55.70 16.40 -40.17
CA LYS A 3 54.90 15.17 -39.97
C LYS A 3 53.82 15.46 -38.92
N LYS A 4 52.56 15.32 -39.33
CA LYS A 4 51.38 15.43 -38.46
C LYS A 4 51.06 14.02 -37.96
N GLU A 5 51.47 13.70 -36.74
CA GLU A 5 51.02 12.48 -36.06
C GLU A 5 49.57 12.68 -35.62
N LYS A 6 48.65 11.90 -36.20
CA LYS A 6 47.26 11.81 -35.78
C LYS A 6 47.19 10.88 -34.58
N SER A 7 47.08 11.46 -33.38
CA SER A 7 46.66 10.79 -32.16
C SER A 7 45.24 10.25 -32.38
N LYS A 8 45.07 8.92 -32.41
CA LYS A 8 43.74 8.30 -32.33
C LYS A 8 43.30 8.31 -30.87
N GLU A 9 42.37 9.18 -30.53
CA GLU A 9 41.55 9.03 -29.32
C GLU A 9 40.78 7.71 -29.43
N VAL A 10 41.16 6.74 -28.63
CA VAL A 10 40.37 5.54 -28.39
C VAL A 10 39.33 5.91 -27.35
N ALA A 11 38.13 6.25 -27.82
CA ALA A 11 36.97 6.43 -26.95
C ALA A 11 36.60 5.07 -26.34
N VAL A 12 37.09 4.81 -25.13
CA VAL A 12 36.63 3.69 -24.31
C VAL A 12 35.22 4.06 -23.86
N LYS A 13 34.22 3.44 -24.48
CA LYS A 13 32.84 3.49 -24.01
C LYS A 13 32.81 2.81 -22.64
N TYR A 14 32.65 3.60 -21.58
CA TYR A 14 32.26 3.07 -20.29
C TYR A 14 30.80 2.64 -20.41
N GLU A 15 30.57 1.36 -20.68
CA GLU A 15 29.27 0.76 -20.42
C GLU A 15 29.03 0.87 -18.91
N VAL A 16 28.06 1.71 -18.53
CA VAL A 16 27.63 1.82 -17.14
C VAL A 16 26.78 0.58 -16.85
N THR A 17 27.42 -0.56 -16.63
CA THR A 17 26.78 -1.64 -15.87
C THR A 17 26.56 -1.11 -14.45
N PRO A 18 25.34 -1.17 -13.89
CA PRO A 18 25.13 -0.82 -12.49
C PRO A 18 26.12 -1.64 -11.65
N PRO A 19 26.72 -1.08 -10.59
CA PRO A 19 27.69 -1.81 -9.80
C PRO A 19 26.99 -2.97 -9.10
N THR A 20 26.96 -4.13 -9.75
CA THR A 20 26.62 -5.43 -9.20
C THR A 20 27.79 -5.94 -8.36
N GLY A 21 28.26 -5.12 -7.42
CA GLY A 21 29.03 -5.62 -6.30
C GLY A 21 28.02 -6.11 -5.29
N ASP A 22 27.83 -7.42 -5.16
CA ASP A 22 27.05 -7.99 -4.06
C ASP A 22 27.53 -7.33 -2.76
N ILE A 23 26.67 -6.55 -2.12
CA ILE A 23 27.02 -5.82 -0.89
C ILE A 23 27.52 -6.79 0.19
N ASN A 24 27.09 -8.05 0.12
CA ASN A 24 27.59 -9.11 0.99
C ASN A 24 29.04 -9.49 0.66
N GLU A 25 29.47 -9.43 -0.60
CA GLU A 25 30.88 -9.61 -0.97
C GLU A 25 31.76 -8.47 -0.45
N LEU A 26 31.29 -7.22 -0.51
CA LEU A 26 32.01 -6.10 0.10
C LEU A 26 32.16 -6.28 1.62
N LEU A 27 31.10 -6.75 2.29
CA LEU A 27 31.12 -7.07 3.71
C LEU A 27 32.11 -8.21 4.02
N LYS A 28 32.08 -9.31 3.24
CA LYS A 28 33.02 -10.44 3.38
C LYS A 28 34.46 -10.00 3.19
N ILE A 29 34.74 -9.17 2.18
CA ILE A 29 36.07 -8.62 1.93
C ILE A 29 36.51 -7.78 3.12
N ALA A 30 35.68 -6.86 3.61
CA ALA A 30 35.99 -5.99 4.74
C ALA A 30 36.36 -6.79 6.00
N VAL A 31 35.58 -7.83 6.32
CA VAL A 31 35.89 -8.74 7.43
C VAL A 31 37.22 -9.47 7.19
N ARG A 32 37.44 -10.01 5.99
CA ARG A 32 38.68 -10.73 5.64
C ARG A 32 39.92 -9.83 5.68
N THR A 33 39.78 -8.55 5.30
CA THR A 33 40.87 -7.57 5.32
C THR A 33 41.08 -6.94 6.70
N GLY A 34 40.29 -7.31 7.71
CA GLY A 34 40.42 -6.77 9.07
C GLY A 34 39.98 -5.32 9.18
N ALA A 35 38.93 -4.93 8.45
CA ALA A 35 38.35 -3.59 8.56
C ALA A 35 37.95 -3.27 10.02
N ASN A 36 38.12 -2.02 10.42
CA ASN A 36 37.77 -1.58 11.77
C ASN A 36 36.25 -1.56 11.98
N VAL A 37 35.83 -1.48 13.25
CA VAL A 37 34.41 -1.48 13.65
C VAL A 37 33.62 -0.38 12.94
N GLU A 38 34.16 0.84 12.87
CA GLU A 38 33.52 1.97 12.18
C GLU A 38 33.24 1.68 10.70
N THR A 39 34.16 1.00 10.01
CA THR A 39 33.99 0.61 8.60
C THR A 39 32.93 -0.47 8.46
N LEU A 40 32.90 -1.44 9.38
CA LEU A 40 31.89 -2.49 9.39
C LEU A 40 30.49 -1.92 9.63
N GLU A 41 30.33 -1.01 10.59
CA GLU A 41 29.07 -0.30 10.86
C GLU A 41 28.56 0.42 9.60
N ARG A 42 29.42 1.22 8.96
CA ARG A 42 29.04 1.92 7.70
C ARG A 42 28.63 0.97 6.58
N LEU A 43 29.26 -0.20 6.48
CA LEU A 43 28.90 -1.23 5.49
C LEU A 43 27.57 -1.91 5.83
N PHE A 44 27.28 -2.12 7.12
CA PHE A 44 25.97 -2.61 7.56
C PHE A 44 24.85 -1.62 7.25
N ASP A 45 25.06 -0.33 7.54
CA ASP A 45 24.10 0.73 7.21
C ASP A 45 23.88 0.85 5.71
N LEU A 46 24.95 0.75 4.92
CA LEU A 46 24.86 0.73 3.46
C LEU A 46 24.07 -0.49 2.97
N ARG A 47 24.30 -1.67 3.56
CA ARG A 47 23.57 -2.89 3.23
C ARG A 47 22.08 -2.79 3.58
N GLU A 48 21.75 -2.25 4.73
CA GLU A 48 20.35 -2.07 5.15
C GLU A 48 19.62 -1.10 4.20
N ARG A 49 20.24 0.04 3.88
CA ARG A 49 19.70 0.98 2.88
C ARG A 49 19.53 0.32 1.51
N TYR A 50 20.54 -0.39 1.03
CA TYR A 50 20.45 -1.10 -0.24
C TYR A 50 19.30 -2.12 -0.23
N ARG A 51 19.15 -2.91 0.84
CA ARG A 51 18.04 -3.86 0.96
C ARG A 51 16.68 -3.17 1.01
N SER A 52 16.57 -2.04 1.70
CA SER A 52 15.33 -1.24 1.78
C SER A 52 14.92 -0.69 0.42
N GLU A 53 15.87 -0.10 -0.33
CA GLU A 53 15.61 0.39 -1.69
C GLU A 53 15.21 -0.75 -2.63
N MET A 54 15.93 -1.88 -2.59
CA MET A 54 15.56 -3.06 -3.38
C MET A 54 14.17 -3.59 -3.01
N ALA A 55 13.81 -3.64 -1.72
CA ALA A 55 12.49 -4.08 -1.28
C ALA A 55 11.39 -3.14 -1.78
N LYS A 56 11.64 -1.83 -1.78
CA LYS A 56 10.73 -0.80 -2.31
C LYS A 56 10.58 -0.91 -3.83
N GLU A 57 11.66 -1.12 -4.57
CA GLU A 57 11.60 -1.36 -6.01
C GLU A 57 10.76 -2.59 -6.35
N ARG A 58 10.98 -3.71 -5.64
CA ARG A 58 10.20 -4.95 -5.80
C ARG A 58 8.73 -4.78 -5.44
N PHE A 59 8.46 -4.06 -4.36
CA PHE A 59 7.10 -3.69 -3.99
C PHE A 59 6.42 -2.94 -5.13
N LEU A 60 7.05 -1.90 -5.69
CA LEU A 60 6.45 -1.08 -6.74
C LEU A 60 6.22 -1.87 -8.04
N GLU A 61 7.17 -2.73 -8.41
CA GLU A 61 7.07 -3.62 -9.57
C GLU A 61 5.85 -4.56 -9.43
N ASP A 62 5.76 -5.28 -8.31
CA ASP A 62 4.69 -6.24 -8.07
C ASP A 62 3.34 -5.53 -7.82
N PHE A 63 3.34 -4.36 -7.20
CA PHE A 63 2.12 -3.57 -6.95
C PHE A 63 1.53 -3.03 -8.25
N SER A 64 2.37 -2.56 -9.17
CA SER A 64 1.92 -2.14 -10.50
C SER A 64 1.29 -3.30 -11.28
N ARG A 65 1.88 -4.50 -11.21
CA ARG A 65 1.31 -5.71 -11.83
C ARG A 65 0.00 -6.13 -11.17
N LEU A 66 -0.08 -6.05 -9.84
CA LEU A 66 -1.30 -6.28 -9.09
C LEU A 66 -2.42 -5.37 -9.59
N GLN A 67 -2.17 -4.06 -9.68
CA GLN A 67 -3.19 -3.12 -10.15
C GLN A 67 -3.59 -3.35 -11.61
N ALA A 68 -2.66 -3.77 -12.47
CA ALA A 68 -2.95 -4.05 -13.87
C ALA A 68 -3.83 -5.30 -14.08
N GLU A 69 -3.71 -6.30 -13.21
CA GLU A 69 -4.49 -7.55 -13.32
C GLU A 69 -5.72 -7.61 -12.40
N MET A 70 -5.79 -6.76 -11.37
CA MET A 70 -6.88 -6.76 -10.42
C MET A 70 -8.21 -6.41 -11.11
N PRO A 71 -9.26 -7.24 -10.96
CA PRO A 71 -10.53 -7.00 -11.60
C PRO A 71 -11.27 -5.88 -10.88
N GLU A 72 -12.26 -5.32 -11.58
CA GLU A 72 -13.21 -4.40 -10.97
C GLU A 72 -13.98 -5.10 -9.84
N VAL A 73 -14.10 -4.42 -8.70
CA VAL A 73 -14.89 -4.93 -7.57
C VAL A 73 -16.36 -4.58 -7.79
N VAL A 74 -17.18 -5.62 -8.00
CA VAL A 74 -18.63 -5.45 -8.19
C VAL A 74 -19.29 -4.95 -6.91
N LYS A 75 -20.23 -4.01 -7.03
CA LYS A 75 -21.01 -3.49 -5.89
C LYS A 75 -22.14 -4.47 -5.55
N ASP A 76 -22.09 -5.06 -4.36
CA ASP A 76 -23.00 -6.13 -3.90
C ASP A 76 -24.06 -5.66 -2.90
N LYS A 77 -23.97 -4.42 -2.43
CA LYS A 77 -24.94 -3.81 -1.51
C LYS A 77 -25.65 -2.64 -2.17
N LEU A 78 -26.96 -2.53 -1.94
CA LEU A 78 -27.81 -1.43 -2.39
C LEU A 78 -28.39 -0.74 -1.16
N VAL A 79 -28.14 0.56 -1.03
CA VAL A 79 -28.76 1.42 -0.03
C VAL A 79 -30.00 2.06 -0.65
N ARG A 80 -31.08 2.16 0.13
CA ARG A 80 -32.35 2.74 -0.29
C ARG A 80 -32.72 3.92 0.60
N ASN A 81 -33.48 4.85 0.03
CA ASN A 81 -34.12 5.93 0.77
C ASN A 81 -35.31 5.40 1.58
N LYS A 82 -35.84 6.24 2.47
CA LYS A 82 -37.03 5.91 3.30
C LYS A 82 -38.28 5.61 2.47
N ASP A 83 -38.37 6.15 1.25
CA ASP A 83 -39.45 5.89 0.29
C ASP A 83 -39.24 4.60 -0.52
N GLY A 84 -38.15 3.86 -0.27
CA GLY A 84 -37.81 2.62 -0.93
C GLY A 84 -37.05 2.78 -2.25
N THR A 85 -36.77 4.00 -2.71
CA THR A 85 -36.01 4.24 -3.94
C THR A 85 -34.51 3.92 -3.77
N PRO A 86 -33.82 3.39 -4.80
CA PRO A 86 -32.36 3.19 -4.77
C PRO A 86 -31.61 4.51 -4.52
N ARG A 87 -30.72 4.53 -3.51
CA ARG A 87 -29.87 5.70 -3.20
C ARG A 87 -28.49 5.54 -3.82
N TYR A 88 -27.76 4.48 -3.46
CA TYR A 88 -26.43 4.18 -4.02
C TYR A 88 -26.09 2.70 -3.83
N LYS A 89 -25.12 2.18 -4.58
CA LYS A 89 -24.54 0.86 -4.34
C LYS A 89 -23.10 0.96 -3.86
N TYR A 90 -22.70 -0.04 -3.09
CA TYR A 90 -21.32 -0.17 -2.61
C TYR A 90 -20.85 -1.62 -2.60
N ALA A 91 -19.53 -1.80 -2.63
CA ALA A 91 -18.87 -3.09 -2.43
C ALA A 91 -18.63 -3.33 -0.93
N SER A 92 -19.15 -4.43 -0.40
CA SER A 92 -18.92 -4.84 0.98
C SER A 92 -17.45 -5.20 1.21
N LEU A 93 -16.96 -4.99 2.44
CA LEU A 93 -15.58 -5.35 2.80
C LEU A 93 -15.26 -6.82 2.50
N GLY A 94 -16.22 -7.72 2.76
CA GLY A 94 -16.06 -9.15 2.46
C GLY A 94 -15.92 -9.43 0.98
N ASN A 95 -16.70 -8.74 0.13
CA ASN A 95 -16.60 -8.87 -1.31
C ASN A 95 -15.28 -8.30 -1.86
N ILE A 96 -14.85 -7.14 -1.38
CA ILE A 96 -13.54 -6.56 -1.73
C ILE A 96 -12.43 -7.56 -1.39
N LEU A 97 -12.36 -8.01 -0.13
CA LEU A 97 -11.32 -8.94 0.34
C LEU A 97 -11.31 -10.25 -0.46
N LYS A 98 -12.49 -10.83 -0.75
CA LYS A 98 -12.61 -12.05 -1.55
C LYS A 98 -12.09 -11.85 -2.97
N THR A 99 -12.38 -10.70 -3.57
CA THR A 99 -11.98 -10.35 -4.94
C THR A 99 -10.48 -10.14 -5.06
N ILE A 100 -9.86 -9.43 -4.12
CA ILE A 100 -8.44 -9.07 -4.19
C ILE A 100 -7.50 -10.18 -3.69
N LYS A 101 -7.96 -11.05 -2.78
CA LYS A 101 -7.13 -12.10 -2.15
C LYS A 101 -6.26 -12.91 -3.13
N PRO A 102 -6.78 -13.48 -4.24
CA PRO A 102 -5.94 -14.25 -5.16
C PRO A 102 -4.84 -13.42 -5.82
N TYR A 103 -5.05 -12.12 -6.03
CA TYR A 103 -4.05 -11.22 -6.62
C TYR A 103 -2.99 -10.83 -5.61
N LEU A 104 -3.38 -10.58 -4.35
CA LEU A 104 -2.42 -10.36 -3.27
C LEU A 104 -1.49 -11.57 -3.13
N GLU A 105 -2.04 -12.78 -3.09
CA GLU A 105 -1.26 -14.03 -3.01
C GLU A 105 -0.33 -14.20 -4.22
N LYS A 106 -0.83 -13.95 -5.44
CA LYS A 106 -0.05 -14.06 -6.69
C LYS A 106 1.19 -13.16 -6.69
N TYR A 107 1.08 -11.93 -6.17
CA TYR A 107 2.17 -10.95 -6.18
C TYR A 107 2.93 -10.85 -4.86
N GLY A 108 2.63 -11.73 -3.88
CA GLY A 108 3.37 -11.78 -2.61
C GLY A 108 3.02 -10.64 -1.64
N PHE A 109 1.79 -10.13 -1.71
CA PHE A 109 1.25 -9.17 -0.76
C PHE A 109 0.40 -9.83 0.32
N SER A 110 0.38 -9.20 1.49
CA SER A 110 -0.50 -9.53 2.61
C SER A 110 -1.06 -8.25 3.23
N ILE A 111 -2.25 -8.36 3.84
CA ILE A 111 -2.94 -7.21 4.43
C ILE A 111 -3.24 -7.46 5.89
N SER A 112 -3.04 -6.43 6.71
CA SER A 112 -3.49 -6.40 8.10
C SER A 112 -4.20 -5.09 8.40
N PHE A 113 -4.99 -5.09 9.48
CA PHE A 113 -5.69 -3.92 9.97
C PHE A 113 -5.33 -3.67 11.43
N LYS A 114 -4.93 -2.45 11.74
CA LYS A 114 -4.80 -1.96 13.11
C LYS A 114 -5.95 -1.02 13.41
N ALA A 115 -6.71 -1.32 14.46
CA ALA A 115 -7.80 -0.47 14.92
C ALA A 115 -7.39 0.23 16.22
N GLU A 116 -7.70 1.52 16.31
CA GLU A 116 -7.45 2.38 17.47
C GLU A 116 -8.76 3.06 17.86
N ASN A 117 -9.17 2.86 19.12
CA ASN A 117 -10.35 3.52 19.68
C ASN A 117 -9.95 4.93 20.10
N LYS A 118 -10.73 5.92 19.68
CA LYS A 118 -10.60 7.31 20.06
C LYS A 118 -11.86 7.77 20.79
N GLU A 119 -11.75 8.85 21.56
CA GLU A 119 -12.92 9.43 22.26
C GLU A 119 -14.05 9.79 21.29
N SER A 120 -13.71 10.28 20.10
CA SER A 120 -14.67 10.70 19.07
C SER A 120 -15.08 9.60 18.09
N GLY A 121 -14.46 8.40 18.13
CA GLY A 121 -14.72 7.37 17.12
C GLY A 121 -13.64 6.30 17.00
N VAL A 122 -13.43 5.79 15.78
CA VAL A 122 -12.47 4.71 15.48
C VAL A 122 -11.57 5.11 14.33
N LYS A 123 -10.26 4.93 14.52
CA LYS A 123 -9.27 5.02 13.44
C LYS A 123 -8.81 3.62 13.06
N VAL A 124 -8.81 3.31 11.78
CA VAL A 124 -8.24 2.06 11.24
C VAL A 124 -7.11 2.37 10.27
N THR A 125 -6.00 1.66 10.43
CA THR A 125 -4.89 1.63 9.49
C THR A 125 -4.87 0.29 8.77
N ALA A 126 -5.06 0.30 7.45
CA ALA A 126 -4.78 -0.83 6.58
C ALA A 126 -3.28 -0.82 6.26
N ILE A 127 -2.63 -1.98 6.38
CA ILE A 127 -1.19 -2.15 6.13
C ILE A 127 -1.02 -3.24 5.09
N LEU A 128 -0.44 -2.88 3.94
CA LEU A 128 -0.08 -3.76 2.83
C LEU A 128 1.40 -4.10 2.94
N MET A 129 1.72 -5.36 3.20
CA MET A 129 3.09 -5.85 3.36
C MET A 129 3.47 -6.72 2.17
N HIS A 130 4.68 -6.55 1.65
CA HIS A 130 5.22 -7.35 0.57
C HIS A 130 6.27 -8.34 1.08
N ARG A 131 6.37 -9.50 0.41
CA ARG A 131 7.31 -10.59 0.77
C ARG A 131 8.77 -10.15 0.89
N ASP A 132 9.19 -9.11 0.17
CA ASP A 132 10.57 -8.63 0.17
C ASP A 132 10.85 -7.60 1.29
N GLY A 133 9.84 -7.29 2.12
CA GLY A 133 10.01 -6.59 3.38
C GLY A 133 9.60 -5.12 3.39
N HIS A 134 9.13 -4.58 2.26
CA HIS A 134 8.53 -3.24 2.22
C HIS A 134 7.04 -3.29 2.58
N SER A 135 6.51 -2.18 3.10
CA SER A 135 5.09 -2.06 3.40
C SER A 135 4.60 -0.63 3.18
N GLU A 136 3.35 -0.50 2.74
CA GLU A 136 2.63 0.77 2.65
C GLU A 136 1.37 0.71 3.51
N GLN A 137 0.87 1.86 3.94
CA GLN A 137 -0.30 1.92 4.81
C GLN A 137 -1.19 3.11 4.50
N SER A 138 -2.48 2.96 4.77
CA SER A 138 -3.46 4.04 4.69
C SER A 138 -4.36 4.00 5.93
N SER A 139 -4.68 5.17 6.47
CA SER A 139 -5.52 5.32 7.65
C SER A 139 -6.84 5.99 7.30
N PHE A 140 -7.91 5.56 7.95
CA PHE A 140 -9.21 6.22 7.89
C PHE A 140 -9.83 6.32 9.28
N GLU A 141 -10.45 7.45 9.57
CA GLU A 141 -11.08 7.73 10.87
C GLU A 141 -12.56 7.97 10.69
N VAL A 142 -13.37 7.29 11.50
CA VAL A 142 -14.82 7.37 11.47
C VAL A 142 -15.31 7.85 12.83
N PRO A 143 -16.00 9.00 12.90
CA PRO A 143 -16.62 9.44 14.13
C PRO A 143 -17.78 8.48 14.50
N ILE A 144 -18.00 8.28 15.79
CA ILE A 144 -19.17 7.55 16.28
C ILE A 144 -20.18 8.55 16.82
N ASP A 145 -21.36 8.60 16.20
CA ASP A 145 -22.44 9.47 16.65
C ASP A 145 -23.06 8.95 17.97
N PRO A 146 -22.97 9.71 19.08
CA PRO A 146 -23.58 9.33 20.34
C PRO A 146 -25.11 9.32 20.30
N GLU A 147 -25.75 10.04 19.38
CA GLU A 147 -27.21 10.15 19.26
C GLU A 147 -27.83 9.08 18.36
N ALA A 148 -27.01 8.37 17.57
CA ALA A 148 -27.47 7.28 16.71
C ALA A 148 -28.32 6.26 17.48
N LYS A 149 -29.46 5.85 16.90
CA LYS A 149 -30.42 4.91 17.49
C LYS A 149 -29.95 3.45 17.38
N MET A 150 -28.78 3.15 17.94
CA MET A 150 -28.15 1.82 17.94
C MET A 150 -27.47 1.55 19.29
N SER A 151 -27.23 0.29 19.63
CA SER A 151 -26.40 -0.03 20.80
C SER A 151 -24.94 0.40 20.58
N GLU A 152 -24.19 0.69 21.65
CA GLU A 152 -22.78 1.08 21.56
C GLU A 152 -21.94 0.08 20.75
N THR A 153 -22.17 -1.22 20.94
CA THR A 153 -21.49 -2.29 20.20
C THR A 153 -21.81 -2.23 18.70
N GLN A 154 -23.05 -1.95 18.32
CA GLN A 154 -23.44 -1.82 16.91
C GLN A 154 -22.82 -0.56 16.30
N LYS A 155 -22.85 0.57 17.00
CA LYS A 155 -22.20 1.82 16.56
C LYS A 155 -20.72 1.59 16.26
N TYR A 156 -20.02 0.96 17.21
CA TYR A 156 -18.61 0.63 17.07
C TYR A 156 -18.34 -0.34 15.91
N GLY A 157 -19.12 -1.42 15.81
CA GLY A 157 -18.97 -2.44 14.75
C GLY A 157 -19.17 -1.85 13.35
N SER A 158 -20.16 -0.97 13.20
CA SER A 158 -20.41 -0.21 11.97
C SER A 158 -19.22 0.69 11.65
N ALA A 159 -18.79 1.55 12.58
CA ALA A 159 -17.66 2.45 12.36
C ALA A 159 -16.36 1.71 12.00
N LEU A 160 -16.07 0.60 12.70
CA LEU A 160 -14.90 -0.24 12.45
C LEU A 160 -14.92 -0.85 11.03
N THR A 161 -16.08 -1.37 10.61
CA THR A 161 -16.23 -1.99 9.29
C THR A 161 -16.08 -0.96 8.18
N TYR A 162 -16.67 0.22 8.36
CA TYR A 162 -16.54 1.35 7.45
C TYR A 162 -15.08 1.80 7.32
N ALA A 163 -14.40 2.04 8.44
CA ALA A 163 -13.00 2.47 8.47
C ALA A 163 -12.07 1.44 7.80
N LYS A 164 -12.30 0.13 8.00
CA LYS A 164 -11.56 -0.93 7.29
C LYS A 164 -11.75 -0.88 5.78
N ARG A 165 -12.98 -0.67 5.30
CA ARG A 165 -13.26 -0.57 3.86
C ARG A 165 -12.53 0.61 3.24
N TYR A 166 -12.63 1.79 3.84
CA TYR A 166 -12.07 3.01 3.28
C TYR A 166 -10.54 3.08 3.37
N SER A 167 -9.96 2.62 4.47
CA SER A 167 -8.49 2.50 4.57
C SER A 167 -7.93 1.52 3.54
N LEU A 168 -8.60 0.37 3.33
CA LEU A 168 -8.18 -0.63 2.34
C LEU A 168 -8.30 -0.11 0.89
N THR A 169 -9.46 0.43 0.54
CA THR A 169 -9.75 0.90 -0.82
C THR A 169 -8.86 2.07 -1.22
N SER A 170 -8.60 2.99 -0.27
CA SER A 170 -7.63 4.08 -0.46
C SER A 170 -6.21 3.56 -0.66
N LEU A 171 -5.81 2.49 0.05
CA LEU A 171 -4.48 1.90 -0.08
C LEU A 171 -4.26 1.21 -1.43
N LEU A 172 -5.30 0.57 -1.98
CA LEU A 172 -5.21 -0.20 -3.22
C LEU A 172 -5.64 0.57 -4.47
N GLY A 173 -6.24 1.75 -4.31
CA GLY A 173 -6.82 2.52 -5.41
C GLY A 173 -8.09 1.89 -5.99
N ILE A 174 -8.94 1.32 -5.13
CA ILE A 174 -10.20 0.67 -5.53
C ILE A 174 -11.37 1.62 -5.32
N ASN A 175 -12.21 1.82 -6.34
CA ASN A 175 -13.49 2.50 -6.17
C ASN A 175 -14.54 1.51 -5.64
N ALA A 176 -15.03 1.75 -4.43
CA ALA A 176 -15.97 0.85 -3.75
C ALA A 176 -17.43 1.34 -3.78
N GLU A 177 -17.70 2.53 -4.31
CA GLU A 177 -19.03 3.16 -4.36
C GLU A 177 -19.30 3.70 -5.78
N ASP A 178 -20.57 3.99 -6.08
CA ASP A 178 -20.93 4.67 -7.33
C ASP A 178 -20.40 6.11 -7.31
N ASP A 179 -19.75 6.53 -8.39
CA ASP A 179 -19.27 7.91 -8.59
C ASP A 179 -20.40 8.76 -9.23
N ASP A 180 -21.60 8.63 -8.68
CA ASP A 180 -22.72 9.49 -9.04
C ASP A 180 -22.69 10.66 -8.06
N ASP A 181 -22.26 11.82 -8.55
CA ASP A 181 -22.35 13.13 -7.89
C ASP A 181 -23.71 13.27 -7.19
N ALA A 182 -23.74 12.97 -5.90
CA ALA A 182 -24.87 13.29 -5.05
C ALA A 182 -24.84 14.80 -4.81
N THR A 183 -25.42 15.57 -5.72
CA THR A 183 -25.87 16.93 -5.41
C THR A 183 -26.90 16.84 -4.28
N GLY A 184 -26.45 17.10 -3.06
CA GLY A 184 -27.30 17.23 -1.89
C GLY A 184 -26.48 17.10 -0.61
N ASP A 185 -26.29 18.22 0.07
CA ASP A 185 -25.85 18.30 1.47
C ASP A 185 -26.82 17.51 2.35
N GLU A 186 -26.66 16.19 2.41
CA GLU A 186 -27.30 15.35 3.40
C GLU A 186 -26.20 14.62 4.17
N GLU A 187 -26.19 14.83 5.49
CA GLU A 187 -25.40 14.05 6.43
C GLU A 187 -25.42 12.58 6.00
N VAL A 188 -24.23 12.01 5.83
CA VAL A 188 -24.07 10.58 5.60
C VAL A 188 -24.49 9.88 6.89
N VAL A 189 -25.79 9.67 7.06
CA VAL A 189 -26.32 8.81 8.09
C VAL A 189 -25.77 7.43 7.77
N ILE A 190 -24.90 6.91 8.65
CA ILE A 190 -24.41 5.53 8.63
C ILE A 190 -25.58 4.64 9.05
N GLU A 191 -26.65 4.61 8.25
CA GLU A 191 -27.77 3.72 8.40
C GLU A 191 -27.41 2.42 7.68
N GLU A 192 -27.18 1.39 8.50
CA GLU A 192 -27.08 -0.03 8.16
C GLU A 192 -25.74 -0.54 7.59
N LEU A 193 -24.82 -0.81 8.52
CA LEU A 193 -23.79 -1.84 8.37
C LEU A 193 -24.19 -3.12 9.12
N PHE A 194 -25.33 -3.71 8.75
CA PHE A 194 -25.63 -5.13 8.94
C PHE A 194 -26.45 -5.64 7.75
#